data_AF-A0A1C3XI76-F1
#
_entry.id   AF-A0A1C3XI76-F1
#
_cell.length_a   1.000
_cell.length_b   1.000
_cell.length_c   1.000
_cell.angle_alpha   90.00
_cell.angle_beta   90.00
_cell.angle_gamma   90.00
#
_symmetry.space_group_name_H-M   'P 1'
#
loop_
_entity.id
_entity.type
_entity.pdbx_description
1 polymer ?
#
loop_
_entity_poly.entity_id
_entity_poly.type
_entity_poly.pdbx_seq_one_letter_code
_entity_poly.pdbx_strand_id
1 'polypeptide(L)'
;MGQILHGCATTTEAVRRAIQNSQESLRGLAKRYGINQKTVAKWKQRETVTDRSTGPKEAKSTVLSIEEEAIIVAFRQHTLLPLDDCLYALQPTIPHLTRSSLHRCLQRHGISRLPEVGGGKPSKKKFKAYPIGYFHIDIAELRTAKGKLYLYVAIDRTSKFAFVQLARKTGRTSAAAS
;
A
#
# COMPACT_ATOMS: atom_id res chain seq x y z
N MET A 1 19.67 5.36 0.57
CA MET A 1 19.28 4.24 1.44
C MET A 1 19.94 2.98 0.91
N GLY A 2 20.69 2.26 1.76
CA GLY A 2 21.41 1.06 1.35
C GLY A 2 20.45 -0.01 0.83
N GLN A 3 20.79 -0.64 -0.29
CA GLN A 3 20.01 -1.71 -0.87
C GLN A 3 20.11 -2.93 0.07
N ILE A 4 18.98 -3.38 0.62
CA ILE A 4 18.94 -4.56 1.50
C ILE A 4 19.16 -5.79 0.63
N LEU A 5 20.40 -6.25 0.58
CA LEU A 5 20.77 -7.48 -0.10
C LEU A 5 20.46 -8.67 0.80
N HIS A 6 20.06 -9.78 0.19
CA HIS A 6 19.91 -11.04 0.91
C HIS A 6 21.24 -11.46 1.56
N GLY A 7 21.23 -12.05 2.75
CA GLY A 7 22.46 -12.40 3.50
C GLY A 7 23.41 -13.33 2.73
N CYS A 8 22.88 -14.15 1.81
CA CYS A 8 23.65 -15.03 0.93
C CYS A 8 24.03 -14.40 -0.43
N ALA A 9 23.82 -13.10 -0.64
CA ALA A 9 24.10 -12.46 -1.91
C ALA A 9 25.62 -12.31 -2.13
N THR A 10 26.18 -13.14 -3.01
CA THR A 10 27.61 -13.13 -3.35
C THR A 10 28.03 -11.87 -4.13
N THR A 11 27.13 -11.30 -4.94
CA THR A 11 27.39 -10.06 -5.69
C THR A 11 26.81 -8.86 -4.95
N THR A 12 27.53 -8.41 -3.92
CA THR A 12 27.18 -7.19 -3.19
C THR A 12 27.49 -5.94 -4.01
N GLU A 13 26.94 -4.78 -3.60
CA GLU A 13 27.22 -3.51 -4.27
C GLU A 13 28.73 -3.21 -4.35
N ALA A 14 29.47 -3.50 -3.27
CA ALA A 14 30.92 -3.34 -3.22
C ALA A 14 31.63 -4.23 -4.25
N VAL A 15 31.23 -5.50 -4.36
CA VAL A 15 31.79 -6.45 -5.35
C VAL A 15 31.47 -6.00 -6.78
N ARG A 16 30.24 -5.54 -7.03
CA ARG A 16 29.82 -5.03 -8.37
C ARG A 16 30.64 -3.81 -8.78
N ARG A 17 30.87 -2.87 -7.85
CA ARG A 17 31.71 -1.68 -8.07
C ARG A 17 33.16 -2.06 -8.34
N ALA A 18 33.70 -3.02 -7.60
CA ALA A 18 35.05 -3.53 -7.82
C ALA A 18 35.20 -4.21 -9.18
N ILE A 19 34.18 -4.94 -9.66
CA ILE A 19 34.16 -5.54 -11.00
C ILE A 19 34.15 -4.46 -12.10
N GLN A 20 33.36 -3.41 -11.96
CA GLN A 20 33.27 -2.32 -12.95
C GLN A 20 34.59 -1.55 -13.10
N ASN A 21 35.27 -1.25 -11.97
CA ASN A 21 36.49 -0.45 -11.97
C ASN A 21 37.76 -1.27 -12.27
N SER A 22 37.66 -2.59 -12.41
CA SER A 22 38.82 -3.47 -12.60
C SER A 22 39.19 -3.66 -14.08
N GLN A 23 40.48 -3.56 -14.37
CA GLN A 23 41.09 -3.91 -15.66
C GLN A 23 41.45 -5.41 -15.76
N GLU A 24 41.22 -6.19 -14.71
CA GLU A 24 41.50 -7.63 -14.71
C GLU A 24 40.64 -8.39 -15.73
N SER A 25 41.14 -9.55 -16.15
CA SER A 25 40.41 -10.47 -17.03
C SER A 25 39.15 -11.01 -16.34
N LEU A 26 38.12 -11.35 -17.14
CA LEU A 26 36.87 -11.94 -16.62
C LEU A 26 37.13 -13.21 -15.80
N ARG A 27 38.10 -14.03 -16.23
CA ARG A 27 38.50 -15.26 -15.54
C ARG A 27 39.14 -15.00 -14.18
N GLY A 28 39.98 -13.97 -14.07
CA GLY A 28 40.60 -13.57 -12.80
C GLY A 28 39.57 -13.13 -11.77
N LEU A 29 38.68 -12.23 -12.18
CA LEU A 29 37.59 -11.73 -11.33
C LEU A 29 36.61 -12.84 -10.93
N ALA A 30 36.28 -13.75 -11.85
CA ALA A 30 35.42 -14.89 -11.56
C ALA A 30 36.02 -15.81 -10.48
N LYS A 31 37.32 -16.10 -10.56
CA LYS A 31 38.03 -16.90 -9.56
C LYS A 31 38.11 -16.19 -8.21
N ARG A 32 38.40 -14.89 -8.21
CA ARG A 32 38.56 -14.08 -6.98
C ARG A 32 37.26 -14.00 -6.17
N TYR A 33 36.14 -13.75 -6.86
CA TYR A 33 34.85 -13.54 -6.20
C TYR A 33 33.98 -14.81 -6.17
N GLY A 34 34.46 -15.95 -6.68
CA GLY A 34 33.72 -17.21 -6.69
C GLY A 34 32.42 -17.15 -7.50
N ILE A 35 32.39 -16.39 -8.59
CA ILE A 35 31.20 -16.17 -9.42
C ILE A 35 31.44 -16.58 -10.88
N ASN A 36 30.36 -16.85 -11.61
CA ASN A 36 30.43 -17.20 -13.04
C ASN A 36 31.00 -16.03 -13.87
N GLN A 37 31.87 -16.31 -14.85
CA GLN A 37 32.40 -15.32 -15.79
C GLN A 37 31.31 -14.52 -16.52
N LYS A 38 30.15 -15.15 -16.82
CA LYS A 38 28.99 -14.45 -17.39
C LYS A 38 28.46 -13.36 -16.45
N THR A 39 28.48 -13.60 -15.14
CA THR A 39 28.07 -12.62 -14.13
C THR A 39 29.05 -11.46 -14.06
N VAL A 40 30.36 -11.73 -14.16
CA VAL A 40 31.40 -10.68 -14.23
C VAL A 40 31.20 -9.82 -15.49
N ALA A 41 31.04 -10.45 -16.66
CA ALA A 41 30.81 -9.74 -17.92
C ALA A 41 29.56 -8.85 -17.86
N LYS A 42 28.46 -9.39 -17.33
CA LYS A 42 27.20 -8.66 -17.10
C LYS A 42 27.41 -7.42 -16.22
N TRP A 43 28.13 -7.54 -15.11
CA TRP A 43 28.35 -6.39 -14.20
C TRP A 43 29.34 -5.37 -14.75
N LYS A 44 30.34 -5.81 -15.53
CA LYS A 44 31.31 -4.91 -16.18
C LYS A 44 30.66 -4.03 -17.26
N GLN A 45 29.63 -4.54 -17.94
CA GLN A 45 28.87 -3.81 -18.97
C GLN A 45 27.72 -2.95 -18.42
N ARG A 46 27.33 -3.11 -17.16
CA ARG A 46 26.25 -2.30 -16.56
C ARG A 46 26.76 -0.92 -16.20
N GLU A 47 25.92 0.09 -16.36
CA GLU A 47 26.20 1.45 -15.92
C GLU A 47 26.04 1.61 -14.40
N THR A 48 25.09 0.89 -13.80
CA THR A 48 24.71 1.03 -12.39
C THR A 48 24.97 -0.24 -11.59
N VAL A 49 25.47 -0.10 -10.36
CA VAL A 49 25.69 -1.22 -9.41
C VAL A 49 24.45 -1.60 -8.61
N THR A 50 23.44 -0.73 -8.57
CA THR A 50 22.19 -0.95 -7.85
C THR A 50 21.32 -1.98 -8.56
N ASP A 51 20.65 -2.86 -7.81
CA ASP A 51 19.58 -3.69 -8.34
C ASP A 51 18.46 -2.81 -8.89
N ARG A 52 17.99 -3.20 -10.08
CA ARG A 52 16.80 -2.62 -10.68
C ARG A 52 15.58 -3.32 -10.10
N SER A 53 14.50 -2.57 -9.90
CA SER A 53 13.21 -3.17 -9.54
C SER A 53 12.83 -4.21 -10.58
N THR A 54 12.73 -5.46 -10.17
CA THR A 54 12.20 -6.56 -10.99
C THR A 54 10.70 -6.57 -10.84
N GLY A 55 10.00 -5.90 -11.76
CA GLY A 55 8.55 -5.87 -11.79
C GLY A 55 8.03 -5.00 -12.94
N PRO A 56 6.71 -5.03 -13.18
CA PRO A 56 6.06 -4.14 -14.14
C PRO A 56 6.33 -2.67 -13.79
N LYS A 57 6.53 -1.81 -14.81
CA LYS A 57 6.70 -0.37 -14.63
C LYS A 57 5.47 0.26 -13.97
N GLU A 58 4.29 -0.20 -14.36
CA GLU A 58 3.02 0.16 -13.73
C GLU A 58 2.49 -1.04 -12.95
N ALA A 59 2.59 -1.00 -11.62
CA ALA A 59 1.98 -2.01 -10.79
C ALA A 59 0.44 -1.85 -10.88
N LYS A 60 -0.27 -2.89 -11.32
CA LYS A 60 -1.75 -2.93 -11.35
C LYS A 60 -2.24 -4.15 -10.59
N SER A 61 -3.43 -4.10 -10.01
CA SER A 61 -4.06 -5.31 -9.50
C SER A 61 -4.64 -6.13 -10.65
N THR A 62 -4.52 -7.44 -10.56
CA THR A 62 -5.24 -8.39 -11.43
C THR A 62 -6.59 -8.80 -10.85
N VAL A 63 -6.85 -8.46 -9.58
CA VAL A 63 -8.01 -8.91 -8.81
C VAL A 63 -9.00 -7.76 -8.53
N LEU A 64 -8.50 -6.53 -8.46
CA LEU A 64 -9.30 -5.35 -8.14
C LEU A 64 -9.50 -4.52 -9.39
N SER A 65 -10.73 -4.07 -9.62
CA SER A 65 -11.02 -3.07 -10.64
C SER A 65 -10.52 -1.68 -10.21
N ILE A 66 -10.42 -0.77 -11.17
CA ILE A 66 -10.02 0.63 -10.91
C ILE A 66 -11.00 1.31 -9.93
N GLU A 67 -12.28 0.96 -10.00
CA GLU A 67 -13.32 1.51 -9.10
C GLU A 67 -13.16 0.98 -7.68
N GLU A 68 -12.91 -0.32 -7.53
CA GLU A 68 -12.66 -0.95 -6.23
C GLU A 68 -11.39 -0.40 -5.57
N GLU A 69 -10.32 -0.21 -6.34
CA GLU A 69 -9.10 0.44 -5.83
C GLU A 69 -9.38 1.86 -5.36
N ALA A 70 -10.15 2.65 -6.12
CA ALA A 70 -10.52 4.00 -5.72
C ALA A 70 -11.33 4.02 -4.41
N ILE A 71 -12.27 3.09 -4.24
CA ILE A 71 -13.06 2.93 -3.00
C ILE A 71 -12.13 2.62 -1.82
N ILE A 72 -11.25 1.63 -1.97
CA ILE A 72 -10.29 1.23 -0.93
C ILE A 72 -9.41 2.41 -0.50
N VAL A 73 -8.85 3.13 -1.48
CA VAL A 73 -7.93 4.24 -1.23
C VAL A 73 -8.63 5.37 -0.49
N ALA A 74 -9.80 5.78 -0.96
CA ALA A 74 -10.58 6.80 -0.30
C ALA A 74 -11.01 6.40 1.10
N PHE A 75 -11.53 5.18 1.26
CA PHE A 75 -11.96 4.67 2.55
C PHE A 75 -10.82 4.71 3.57
N ARG A 76 -9.62 4.28 3.18
CA ARG A 76 -8.44 4.32 4.05
C ARG A 76 -8.02 5.74 4.41
N GLN A 77 -8.08 6.68 3.48
CA GLN A 77 -7.69 8.07 3.72
C GLN A 77 -8.67 8.81 4.64
N HIS A 78 -9.97 8.52 4.56
CA HIS A 78 -10.98 9.18 5.39
C HIS A 78 -11.08 8.56 6.78
N THR A 79 -11.09 7.24 6.88
CA THR A 79 -11.37 6.56 8.16
C THR A 79 -10.13 6.34 9.00
N LEU A 80 -8.94 6.30 8.37
CA LEU A 80 -7.66 5.98 9.02
C LEU A 80 -7.70 4.67 9.82
N LEU A 81 -8.60 3.74 9.45
CA LEU A 81 -8.77 2.48 10.13
C LEU A 81 -7.57 1.54 9.90
N PRO A 82 -7.27 0.65 10.86
CA PRO A 82 -6.37 -0.48 10.68
C PRO A 82 -6.74 -1.34 9.48
N LEU A 83 -5.75 -2.12 8.98
CA LEU A 83 -5.92 -2.95 7.79
C LEU A 83 -7.11 -3.92 7.90
N ASP A 84 -7.25 -4.58 9.05
CA ASP A 84 -8.27 -5.62 9.26
C ASP A 84 -9.68 -5.00 9.41
N ASP A 85 -9.79 -3.84 10.06
CA ASP A 85 -11.04 -3.09 10.15
C ASP A 85 -11.48 -2.56 8.76
N CYS A 86 -10.53 -2.09 7.95
CA CYS A 86 -10.79 -1.76 6.54
C CYS A 86 -11.30 -2.97 5.76
N LEU A 87 -10.75 -4.16 5.99
CA LEU A 87 -11.19 -5.37 5.32
C LEU A 87 -12.65 -5.68 5.67
N TYR A 88 -12.98 -5.74 6.95
CA TYR A 88 -14.34 -6.03 7.40
C TYR A 88 -15.36 -5.01 6.90
N ALA A 89 -15.03 -3.72 6.92
CA ALA A 89 -15.93 -2.66 6.47
C ALA A 89 -16.19 -2.69 4.95
N LEU A 90 -15.18 -3.08 4.16
CA LEU A 90 -15.26 -3.09 2.69
C LEU A 90 -15.76 -4.41 2.12
N GLN A 91 -15.70 -5.51 2.87
CA GLN A 91 -16.08 -6.84 2.40
C GLN A 91 -17.54 -6.96 1.92
N PRO A 92 -18.54 -6.28 2.53
CA PRO A 92 -19.90 -6.27 2.00
C PRO A 92 -20.01 -5.61 0.61
N THR A 93 -19.15 -4.63 0.32
CA THR A 93 -19.14 -3.91 -0.97
C THR A 93 -18.28 -4.61 -2.01
N ILE A 94 -17.19 -5.26 -1.57
CA ILE A 94 -16.22 -5.97 -2.42
C ILE A 94 -16.06 -7.39 -1.86
N PRO A 95 -16.97 -8.33 -2.20
CA PRO A 95 -17.01 -9.65 -1.57
C PRO A 95 -15.75 -10.50 -1.78
N HIS A 96 -15.06 -10.31 -2.90
CA HIS A 96 -13.79 -10.98 -3.24
C HIS A 96 -12.55 -10.25 -2.67
N LEU A 97 -12.73 -9.21 -1.86
CA LEU A 97 -11.62 -8.52 -1.22
C LEU A 97 -10.93 -9.45 -0.22
N THR A 98 -9.63 -9.64 -0.40
CA THR A 98 -8.79 -10.41 0.53
C THR A 98 -7.88 -9.45 1.28
N ARG A 99 -7.43 -9.87 2.46
CA ARG A 99 -6.42 -9.12 3.24
C ARG A 99 -5.18 -8.79 2.40
N SER A 100 -4.72 -9.73 1.58
CA SER A 100 -3.53 -9.59 0.73
C SER A 100 -3.75 -8.65 -0.46
N SER A 101 -4.92 -8.67 -1.09
CA SER A 101 -5.23 -7.72 -2.18
C SER A 101 -5.42 -6.30 -1.63
N LEU A 102 -6.08 -6.15 -0.48
CA LEU A 102 -6.21 -4.88 0.24
C LEU A 102 -4.83 -4.31 0.60
N HIS A 103 -3.99 -5.10 1.27
CA HIS A 103 -2.66 -4.65 1.69
C HIS A 103 -1.78 -4.23 0.51
N ARG A 104 -1.77 -5.00 -0.59
CA ARG A 104 -1.01 -4.67 -1.80
C ARG A 104 -1.53 -3.40 -2.48
N CYS A 105 -2.85 -3.19 -2.50
CA CYS A 105 -3.46 -1.95 -2.98
C CYS A 105 -2.95 -0.76 -2.15
N LEU A 106 -3.09 -0.81 -0.82
CA LEU A 106 -2.64 0.27 0.06
C LEU A 106 -1.13 0.54 -0.03
N GLN A 107 -0.29 -0.49 -0.18
CA GLN A 107 1.15 -0.33 -0.39
C GLN A 107 1.46 0.39 -1.69
N ARG A 108 0.79 0.02 -2.79
CA ARG A 108 0.96 0.64 -4.10
C ARG A 108 0.62 2.13 -4.10
N HIS A 109 -0.41 2.50 -3.34
CA HIS A 109 -0.82 3.90 -3.15
C HIS A 109 -0.07 4.63 -2.02
N GLY A 110 0.93 3.99 -1.38
CA GLY A 110 1.75 4.62 -0.35
C GLY A 110 1.03 4.89 0.99
N ILE A 111 -0.15 4.32 1.20
CA ILE A 111 -1.03 4.57 2.37
C ILE A 111 -1.16 3.35 3.30
N SER A 112 -0.33 2.33 3.10
CA SER A 112 -0.30 1.14 3.97
C SER A 112 0.09 1.50 5.41
N ARG A 113 0.97 2.49 5.60
CA ARG A 113 1.25 3.08 6.91
C ARG A 113 0.40 4.33 7.08
N LEU A 114 -0.32 4.41 8.19
CA LEU A 114 -1.05 5.63 8.54
C LEU A 114 -0.03 6.77 8.74
N PRO A 115 -0.28 7.97 8.20
CA PRO A 115 0.56 9.12 8.50
C PRO A 115 0.56 9.33 10.02
N GLU A 116 1.74 9.47 10.61
CA GLU A 116 1.83 10.05 11.94
C GLU A 116 1.24 11.45 11.81
N VAL A 117 0.10 11.70 12.45
CA VAL A 117 -0.60 12.98 12.38
C VAL A 117 0.36 14.05 12.90
N GLY A 118 0.99 14.76 11.96
CA GLY A 118 1.97 15.81 12.18
C GLY A 118 1.29 17.05 12.72
N GLY A 119 1.06 17.04 14.02
CA GLY A 119 0.66 18.20 14.81
C GLY A 119 1.02 17.84 16.24
N GLY A 120 1.82 18.69 16.90
CA GLY A 120 2.28 18.44 18.27
C GLY A 120 1.13 17.88 19.09
N LYS A 121 1.28 16.63 19.56
CA LYS A 121 0.20 15.80 20.10
C LYS A 121 -0.71 16.69 20.94
N PRO A 122 -1.92 17.08 20.45
CA PRO A 122 -2.86 17.71 21.36
C PRO A 122 -3.00 16.70 22.50
N SER A 123 -2.82 17.17 23.74
CA SER A 123 -2.84 16.35 24.95
C SER A 123 -3.86 15.24 24.74
N LYS A 124 -3.45 13.95 24.78
CA LYS A 124 -4.33 12.83 24.47
C LYS A 124 -5.57 12.93 25.38
N LYS A 125 -6.63 13.59 24.90
CA LYS A 125 -7.88 13.69 25.62
C LYS A 125 -8.46 12.30 25.54
N LYS A 126 -8.78 11.72 26.71
CA LYS A 126 -9.52 10.46 26.73
C LYS A 126 -10.76 10.66 25.87
N PHE A 127 -10.99 9.77 24.92
CA PHE A 127 -12.26 9.75 24.19
C PHE A 127 -13.38 9.71 25.23
N LYS A 128 -14.42 10.53 25.02
CA LYS A 128 -15.61 10.49 25.86
C LYS A 128 -16.17 9.07 25.78
N ALA A 129 -16.40 8.43 26.92
CA ALA A 129 -17.00 7.10 26.96
C ALA A 129 -18.46 7.21 26.51
N TYR A 130 -18.83 6.42 25.51
CA TYR A 130 -20.21 6.30 25.04
C TYR A 130 -20.70 4.86 25.29
N PRO A 131 -22.00 4.66 25.58
CA PRO A 131 -22.57 3.32 25.53
C PRO A 131 -22.50 2.76 24.10
N ILE A 132 -22.53 1.43 23.97
CA ILE A 132 -22.66 0.76 22.66
C ILE A 132 -23.94 1.28 21.99
N GLY A 133 -23.85 1.63 20.69
CA GLY A 133 -24.96 2.18 19.91
C GLY A 133 -24.83 3.68 19.61
N TYR A 134 -23.71 4.32 19.97
CA TYR A 134 -23.44 5.71 19.62
C TYR A 134 -22.58 5.79 18.35
N PHE A 135 -23.26 6.04 17.23
CA PHE A 135 -22.62 6.09 15.91
C PHE A 135 -22.12 7.49 15.56
N HIS A 136 -20.89 7.55 15.06
CA HIS A 136 -20.36 8.69 14.33
C HIS A 136 -20.61 8.45 12.84
N ILE A 137 -21.45 9.29 12.23
CA ILE A 137 -21.76 9.21 10.81
C ILE A 137 -20.97 10.30 10.08
N ASP A 138 -20.21 9.90 9.07
CA ASP A 138 -19.46 10.78 8.18
C ASP A 138 -19.87 10.53 6.72
N ILE A 139 -19.76 11.57 5.89
CA ILE A 139 -20.13 11.55 4.48
C ILE A 139 -18.97 12.12 3.66
N ALA A 140 -18.40 11.30 2.79
CA ALA A 140 -17.36 11.73 1.86
C ALA A 140 -17.86 11.75 0.41
N GLU A 141 -17.62 12.85 -0.31
CA GLU A 141 -17.85 12.93 -1.76
C GLU A 141 -16.65 12.31 -2.50
N LEU A 142 -16.94 11.31 -3.34
CA LEU A 142 -15.97 10.64 -4.20
C LEU A 142 -16.16 11.09 -5.64
N ARG A 143 -15.13 11.67 -6.24
CA ARG A 143 -15.12 12.02 -7.68
C ARG A 143 -14.38 10.96 -8.47
N THR A 144 -15.11 10.29 -9.36
CA THR A 144 -14.58 9.28 -10.27
C THR A 144 -14.69 9.76 -11.72
N ALA A 145 -13.98 9.11 -12.64
CA ALA A 145 -14.07 9.39 -14.08
C ALA A 145 -15.49 9.21 -14.65
N LYS A 146 -16.35 8.43 -13.98
CA LYS A 146 -17.74 8.16 -14.37
C LYS A 146 -18.77 9.07 -13.67
N GLY A 147 -18.32 10.01 -12.83
CA GLY A 147 -19.18 10.95 -12.11
C GLY A 147 -18.96 10.99 -10.60
N LYS A 148 -19.94 11.56 -9.89
CA LYS A 148 -19.93 11.75 -8.43
C LYS A 148 -20.56 10.56 -7.69
N LEU A 149 -19.91 10.13 -6.62
CA LEU A 149 -20.38 9.12 -5.68
C LEU A 149 -20.32 9.69 -4.26
N TYR A 150 -21.15 9.15 -3.37
CA TYR A 150 -21.16 9.52 -1.96
C TYR A 150 -20.92 8.28 -1.11
N LEU A 151 -19.96 8.37 -0.20
CA LEU A 151 -19.60 7.33 0.74
C LEU A 151 -20.15 7.71 2.12
N TYR A 152 -21.15 6.96 2.57
CA TYR A 152 -21.66 7.06 3.94
C TYR A 152 -20.89 6.09 4.81
N VAL A 153 -20.34 6.58 5.92
CA VAL A 153 -19.62 5.77 6.90
C VAL A 153 -20.24 5.99 8.27
N ALA A 154 -20.70 4.93 8.92
CA ALA A 154 -21.20 4.98 10.29
C ALA A 154 -20.28 4.12 11.18
N ILE A 155 -19.68 4.71 12.20
CA ILE A 155 -18.74 4.02 13.11
C ILE A 155 -19.28 4.10 14.53
N ASP A 156 -19.55 2.95 15.15
CA ASP A 156 -19.84 2.90 16.58
C ASP A 156 -18.58 3.28 17.36
N ARG A 157 -18.70 4.32 18.20
CA ARG A 157 -17.54 4.93 18.86
C ARG A 157 -16.86 4.00 19.86
N THR A 158 -17.58 3.01 20.37
CA THR A 158 -17.15 2.09 21.44
C THR A 158 -16.61 0.78 20.87
N SER A 159 -17.40 0.06 20.08
CA SER A 159 -17.02 -1.21 19.46
C SER A 159 -16.13 -1.06 18.22
N LYS A 160 -16.03 0.15 17.65
CA LYS A 160 -15.36 0.42 16.36
C LYS A 160 -15.97 -0.31 15.16
N PHE A 161 -17.17 -0.88 15.32
CA PHE A 161 -17.91 -1.45 14.21
C PHE A 161 -18.23 -0.35 13.20
N ALA A 162 -17.85 -0.57 11.93
CA ALA A 162 -18.03 0.39 10.86
C ALA A 162 -18.95 -0.18 9.78
N PHE A 163 -19.98 0.57 9.43
CA PHE A 163 -20.87 0.32 8.31
C PHE A 163 -20.56 1.32 7.19
N VAL A 164 -20.55 0.85 5.95
CA VAL A 164 -20.19 1.66 4.78
C VAL A 164 -21.19 1.42 3.67
N GLN A 165 -21.68 2.50 3.08
CA GLN A 165 -22.59 2.43 1.94
C GLN A 165 -22.19 3.44 0.87
N LEU A 166 -22.12 2.96 -0.37
CA LEU A 166 -21.86 3.79 -1.54
C LEU A 166 -23.18 4.15 -2.23
N ALA A 167 -23.44 5.43 -2.45
CA ALA A 167 -24.65 5.92 -3.12
C ALA A 167 -24.32 6.78 -4.34
N ARG A 168 -25.10 6.64 -5.42
CA ARG A 168 -24.97 7.43 -6.67
C ARG A 168 -25.69 8.78 -6.62
N LYS A 169 -26.61 8.97 -5.68
CA LYS A 169 -27.35 10.23 -5.46
C LYS A 169 -27.46 10.50 -3.96
N THR A 170 -27.44 11.77 -3.58
CA THR A 170 -27.75 12.23 -2.21
C THR A 170 -29.24 12.49 -2.06
N GLY A 171 -29.90 11.78 -1.14
CA GLY A 171 -31.29 12.03 -0.75
C GLY A 171 -31.63 11.37 0.58
N ARG A 172 -32.66 11.87 1.27
CA ARG A 172 -33.14 11.31 2.57
C ARG A 172 -33.45 9.80 2.50
N THR A 173 -33.82 9.30 1.31
CA THR A 173 -34.12 7.89 1.05
C THR A 173 -32.88 7.01 0.95
N SER A 174 -31.70 7.56 0.68
CA SER A 174 -30.44 6.80 0.60
C SER A 174 -29.90 6.42 1.99
N ALA A 175 -30.20 7.22 3.00
CA ALA A 175 -29.80 7.00 4.40
C ALA A 175 -30.79 6.09 5.18
N ALA A 176 -31.90 5.70 4.56
CA ALA A 176 -32.99 4.93 5.17
C ALA A 176 -33.16 3.53 4.56
N ALA A 177 -32.35 3.15 3.57
CA ALA A 177 -32.41 1.82 2.96
C ALA A 177 -31.53 0.85 3.76
N SER A 178 -32.14 0.26 4.79
CA SER A 178 -31.69 -0.96 5.47
C SER A 178 -32.63 -2.10 5.08
#